data_AF-A0A317SE17-F1
#
_entry.id   AF-A0A317SE17-F1
#
_cell.length_a   1.000
_cell.length_b   1.000
_cell.length_c   1.000
_cell.angle_alpha   90.00
_cell.angle_beta   90.00
_cell.angle_gamma   90.00
#
_symmetry.space_group_name_H-M   'P 1'
#
loop_
_entity.id
_entity.type
_entity.pdbx_description
1 polymer ?
#
loop_
_entity_poly.entity_id
_entity_poly.type
_entity_poly.pdbx_seq_one_letter_code
_entity_poly.pdbx_strand_id
1 'polypeptide(L)'
;LKENHPLEFVTSASGRRNIAFTHTTIKPQRASNLVTWFGEHPLAFLFESTPTPTGNATIIIFPIDGRDAGGGGLSSRYGKFIWELVNKGRMNGWGEDRNDLSLVVTSDWDVLPNWLAVLSESKEIGNIVLIKESREAVVVCQDILECLIVSDQPIDKPSPYIVPSPLPKKKRLTLEVNIPPDTAPNAMPKLLRAVMRLVDHLTAVAHSRPTVLRKSKAVREEEDKTL
;
A
#
# COMPACT_ATOMS: atom_id res chain seq x y z
N LEU A 1 11.35 -17.05 -8.96
CA LEU A 1 10.66 -17.11 -7.65
C LEU A 1 11.64 -17.71 -6.65
N LYS A 2 11.88 -17.06 -5.52
CA LYS A 2 12.59 -17.67 -4.40
C LYS A 2 11.54 -18.05 -3.35
N GLU A 3 11.51 -19.31 -2.96
CA GLU A 3 10.66 -19.80 -1.88
C GLU A 3 11.30 -19.39 -0.55
N ASN A 4 10.61 -18.54 0.22
CA ASN A 4 11.03 -18.18 1.58
C ASN A 4 10.35 -19.07 2.62
N HIS A 5 9.13 -19.52 2.33
CA HIS A 5 8.34 -20.45 3.13
C HIS A 5 7.47 -21.29 2.16
N PRO A 6 7.02 -22.51 2.54
CA PRO A 6 6.14 -23.35 1.70
C PRO A 6 4.85 -22.70 1.16
N LEU A 7 4.49 -21.53 1.68
CA LEU A 7 3.31 -20.75 1.34
C LEU A 7 3.65 -19.27 1.11
N GLU A 8 4.92 -18.94 0.92
CA GLU A 8 5.37 -17.57 0.68
C GLU A 8 6.40 -17.54 -0.44
N PHE A 9 5.97 -17.01 -1.57
CA PHE A 9 6.80 -16.84 -2.74
C PHE A 9 7.23 -15.40 -2.86
N VAL A 10 8.54 -15.17 -2.89
CA VAL A 10 9.10 -13.85 -3.10
C VAL A 10 9.69 -13.73 -4.49
N THR A 11 9.33 -12.66 -5.19
CA THR A 11 9.98 -12.25 -6.42
C THR A 11 10.42 -10.79 -6.34
N SER A 12 11.60 -10.53 -6.88
CA SER A 12 12.16 -9.19 -6.97
C SER A 12 12.38 -8.83 -8.43
N ALA A 13 11.86 -7.67 -8.84
CA ALA A 13 12.05 -7.16 -10.19
C ALA A 13 12.45 -5.68 -10.14
N SER A 14 13.42 -5.30 -10.97
CA SER A 14 13.75 -3.91 -11.29
C SER A 14 13.81 -3.77 -12.82
N GLY A 15 13.44 -2.60 -13.34
CA GLY A 15 13.34 -2.42 -14.80
C GLY A 15 12.78 -1.07 -15.25
N ARG A 16 12.17 -0.31 -14.34
CA ARG A 16 11.84 1.11 -14.55
C ARG A 16 12.90 2.00 -13.90
N ARG A 17 13.21 3.13 -14.54
CA ARG A 17 14.23 4.10 -14.06
C ARG A 17 13.92 4.67 -12.67
N ASN A 18 12.64 4.88 -12.37
CA ASN A 18 12.20 5.51 -11.13
C ASN A 18 11.88 4.49 -10.01
N ILE A 19 12.28 3.22 -10.17
CA ILE A 19 12.02 2.14 -9.21
C ILE A 19 13.34 1.47 -8.85
N ALA A 20 13.69 1.49 -7.55
CA ALA A 20 14.86 0.78 -7.02
C ALA A 20 14.67 -0.72 -7.20
N PHE A 21 13.61 -1.21 -6.57
CA PHE A 21 13.26 -2.60 -6.50
C PHE A 21 11.78 -2.72 -6.18
N THR A 22 11.19 -3.79 -6.68
CA THR A 22 9.86 -4.23 -6.31
C THR A 22 9.99 -5.56 -5.60
N HIS A 23 9.45 -5.68 -4.39
CA HIS A 23 9.34 -6.91 -3.63
C HIS A 23 7.90 -7.38 -3.68
N THR A 24 7.67 -8.54 -4.28
CA THR A 24 6.33 -9.14 -4.36
C THR A 24 6.31 -10.40 -3.53
N THR A 25 5.42 -10.44 -2.55
CA THR A 25 5.11 -11.60 -1.72
C THR A 25 3.76 -12.14 -2.14
N ILE A 26 3.72 -13.39 -2.58
CA ILE A 26 2.47 -14.11 -2.90
C ILE A 26 2.26 -15.18 -1.84
N LYS A 27 1.12 -15.13 -1.17
CA LYS A 27 0.62 -16.13 -0.23
C LYS A 27 -0.56 -16.85 -0.86
N PRO A 28 -0.33 -18.00 -1.55
CA PRO A 28 -1.43 -18.75 -2.13
C PRO A 28 -2.35 -19.29 -1.04
N GLN A 29 -3.59 -19.59 -1.43
CA GLN A 29 -4.53 -20.30 -0.58
C GLN A 29 -3.90 -21.63 -0.12
N ARG A 30 -4.06 -21.96 1.15
CA ARG A 30 -3.57 -23.22 1.74
C ARG A 30 -4.34 -24.40 1.17
N ALA A 31 -3.94 -24.89 0.00
CA ALA A 31 -4.47 -26.11 -0.60
C ALA A 31 -3.84 -27.39 -0.01
N SER A 32 -2.88 -27.26 0.91
CA SER A 32 -2.04 -28.39 1.38
C SER A 32 -2.72 -29.33 2.37
N ASN A 33 -3.93 -29.01 2.84
CA ASN A 33 -4.67 -29.90 3.74
C ASN A 33 -6.11 -30.08 3.23
N LEU A 34 -6.31 -31.13 2.44
CA LEU A 34 -7.60 -31.44 1.79
C LEU A 34 -8.75 -31.51 2.80
N VAL A 35 -8.49 -31.97 4.03
CA VAL A 35 -9.50 -32.02 5.10
C VAL A 35 -9.97 -30.61 5.51
N THR A 36 -9.05 -29.64 5.56
CA THR A 36 -9.37 -28.24 5.90
C THR A 36 -10.09 -27.54 4.75
N TRP A 37 -9.65 -27.78 3.51
CA TRP A 37 -10.31 -27.26 2.30
C TRP A 37 -11.76 -27.74 2.17
N PHE A 38 -12.02 -29.03 2.43
CA PHE A 38 -13.38 -29.60 2.44
C PHE A 38 -14.23 -29.14 3.64
N GLY A 39 -13.63 -28.75 4.76
CA GLY A 39 -14.35 -28.25 5.94
C GLY A 39 -14.73 -26.77 5.84
N GLU A 40 -13.86 -25.93 5.28
CA GLU A 40 -14.04 -24.47 5.22
C GLU A 40 -15.10 -24.04 4.19
N HIS A 41 -15.24 -24.75 3.06
CA HIS A 41 -16.22 -24.42 2.01
C HIS A 41 -17.70 -24.62 2.40
N PRO A 42 -18.12 -25.73 3.03
CA PRO A 42 -19.50 -25.88 3.50
C PRO A 42 -19.81 -24.96 4.69
N LEU A 43 -18.82 -24.63 5.53
CA LEU A 43 -18.99 -23.66 6.62
C LEU A 43 -19.18 -22.24 6.08
N ALA A 44 -18.41 -21.81 5.06
CA ALA A 44 -18.60 -20.51 4.40
C ALA A 44 -19.94 -20.39 3.67
N PHE A 45 -20.49 -21.51 3.19
CA PHE A 45 -21.82 -21.53 2.57
C PHE A 45 -22.97 -21.47 3.59
N LEU A 46 -22.80 -22.08 4.78
CA LEU A 46 -23.81 -22.11 5.84
C LEU A 46 -23.74 -20.92 6.80
N PHE A 47 -22.55 -20.34 6.97
CA PHE A 47 -22.28 -19.17 7.79
C PHE A 47 -21.67 -18.08 6.91
N GLU A 48 -22.53 -17.18 6.44
CA GLU A 48 -22.20 -15.98 5.63
C GLU A 48 -21.16 -15.05 6.31
N SER A 49 -20.91 -15.25 7.61
CA SER A 49 -19.93 -14.51 8.40
C SER A 49 -18.49 -15.03 8.31
N THR A 50 -18.23 -16.18 7.65
CA THR A 50 -16.86 -16.71 7.53
C THR A 50 -16.25 -16.33 6.19
N PRO A 51 -15.15 -15.54 6.17
CA PRO A 51 -14.54 -15.07 4.93
C PRO A 51 -13.97 -16.26 4.15
N THR A 52 -14.31 -16.36 2.87
CA THR A 52 -13.75 -17.39 1.99
C THR A 52 -12.23 -17.27 1.97
N PRO A 53 -11.49 -18.38 2.21
CA PRO A 53 -10.03 -18.36 2.20
C PRO A 53 -9.54 -18.12 0.77
N THR A 54 -8.99 -16.94 0.52
CA THR A 54 -8.43 -16.53 -0.77
C THR A 54 -6.92 -16.32 -0.67
N GLY A 55 -6.22 -16.38 -1.81
CA GLY A 55 -4.78 -16.10 -1.83
C GLY A 55 -4.54 -14.59 -1.79
N ASN A 56 -3.52 -14.12 -1.07
CA ASN A 56 -3.20 -12.70 -1.00
C ASN A 56 -1.84 -12.42 -1.66
N ALA A 57 -1.72 -11.28 -2.33
CA ALA A 57 -0.44 -10.79 -2.82
C ALA A 57 -0.17 -9.37 -2.34
N THR A 58 1.05 -9.18 -1.82
CA THR A 58 1.56 -7.89 -1.35
C THR A 58 2.71 -7.48 -2.24
N ILE A 59 2.63 -6.30 -2.82
CA ILE A 59 3.64 -5.74 -3.73
C ILE A 59 4.15 -4.45 -3.13
N ILE A 60 5.42 -4.43 -2.76
CA ILE A 60 6.09 -3.27 -2.17
C ILE A 60 7.07 -2.72 -3.20
N ILE A 61 6.90 -1.46 -3.56
CA ILE A 61 7.72 -0.75 -4.55
C ILE A 61 8.47 0.37 -3.84
N PHE A 62 9.78 0.42 -4.06
CA PHE A 62 10.63 1.48 -3.53
C PHE A 62 10.99 2.46 -4.66
N PRO A 63 10.36 3.65 -4.71
CA PRO A 63 10.67 4.65 -5.71
C PRO A 63 12.07 5.23 -5.53
N ILE A 64 12.72 5.56 -6.66
CA ILE A 64 13.97 6.34 -6.72
C ILE A 64 13.70 7.57 -7.57
N ASP A 65 14.26 8.70 -7.14
CA ASP A 65 14.13 9.98 -7.82
C ASP A 65 15.46 10.49 -8.44
N GLY A 66 16.53 9.69 -8.36
CA GLY A 66 17.87 9.98 -8.88
C GLY A 66 18.76 10.81 -7.96
N ARG A 67 18.23 11.40 -6.86
CA ARG A 67 19.03 12.05 -5.80
C ARG A 67 19.29 11.12 -4.62
N ASP A 68 18.47 10.10 -4.44
CA ASP A 68 18.58 9.14 -3.35
C ASP A 68 19.79 8.17 -3.46
N ALA A 69 20.52 8.16 -4.59
CA ALA A 69 21.65 7.25 -4.86
C ALA A 69 23.05 7.78 -4.49
N GLY A 70 23.17 9.05 -4.08
CA GLY A 70 24.44 9.65 -3.66
C GLY A 70 24.54 9.71 -2.14
N GLY A 71 25.50 8.98 -1.56
CA GLY A 71 25.74 8.93 -0.12
C GLY A 71 25.86 10.33 0.50
N GLY A 72 24.91 10.66 1.38
CA GLY A 72 24.92 11.90 2.15
C GLY A 72 23.74 12.83 1.87
N GLY A 73 22.60 12.55 2.51
CA GLY A 73 21.68 13.62 2.92
C GLY A 73 20.59 14.08 1.94
N LEU A 74 19.36 13.74 2.32
CA LEU A 74 18.30 14.70 2.63
C LEU A 74 17.35 15.29 1.57
N SER A 75 17.42 15.03 0.26
CA SER A 75 16.35 15.54 -0.62
C SER A 75 15.96 14.59 -1.76
N SER A 76 15.05 13.68 -1.45
CA SER A 76 14.21 13.07 -2.47
C SER A 76 13.24 14.16 -2.99
N ARG A 77 13.18 14.41 -4.30
CA ARG A 77 12.35 15.42 -5.00
C ARG A 77 10.88 15.27 -4.67
N TYR A 78 10.40 14.04 -4.68
CA TYR A 78 9.04 13.69 -4.31
C TYR A 78 8.74 14.12 -2.85
N GLY A 79 7.53 14.55 -2.54
CA GLY A 79 7.11 14.92 -1.20
C GLY A 79 7.20 13.79 -0.19
N LYS A 80 7.23 14.15 1.10
CA LYS A 80 7.04 13.23 2.21
C LYS A 80 5.61 13.38 2.70
N PHE A 81 4.83 12.32 2.56
CA PHE A 81 3.44 12.28 2.98
C PHE A 81 2.95 10.84 3.07
N ILE A 82 1.82 10.68 3.75
CA ILE A 82 1.05 9.45 3.77
C ILE A 82 -0.22 9.65 2.92
N TRP A 83 -0.49 8.67 2.07
CA TRP A 83 -1.71 8.56 1.31
C TRP A 83 -2.09 7.09 1.16
N GLU A 84 -3.37 6.77 1.25
CA GLU A 84 -3.89 5.43 1.06
C GLU A 84 -5.24 5.49 0.33
N LEU A 85 -5.46 4.50 -0.53
CA LEU A 85 -6.75 4.17 -1.13
C LEU A 85 -7.14 2.77 -0.66
N VAL A 86 -8.27 2.65 0.03
CA VAL A 86 -8.69 1.42 0.70
C VAL A 86 -10.10 1.01 0.26
N ASN A 87 -10.32 -0.30 0.20
CA ASN A 87 -11.65 -0.87 0.13
C ASN A 87 -12.31 -0.87 1.52
N LYS A 88 -13.43 -0.16 1.67
CA LYS A 88 -14.15 -0.02 2.95
C LYS A 88 -14.57 -1.37 3.54
N GLY A 89 -14.88 -2.36 2.70
CA GLY A 89 -15.22 -3.72 3.15
C GLY A 89 -14.03 -4.52 3.70
N ARG A 90 -12.80 -4.03 3.49
CA ARG A 90 -11.54 -4.65 3.93
C ARG A 90 -10.76 -3.77 4.91
N MET A 91 -11.36 -2.66 5.38
CA MET A 91 -10.77 -1.72 6.32
C MET A 91 -10.75 -2.32 7.74
N ASN A 92 -9.98 -3.39 7.94
CA ASN A 92 -9.89 -4.10 9.20
C ASN A 92 -8.76 -3.54 10.07
N GLY A 93 -9.01 -2.57 10.94
CA GLY A 93 -8.12 -2.21 12.06
C GLY A 93 -6.70 -1.70 11.73
N TRP A 94 -6.28 -1.68 10.47
CA TRP A 94 -4.89 -1.38 10.06
C TRP A 94 -4.40 0.01 10.47
N GLY A 95 -5.32 0.96 10.68
CA GLY A 95 -5.00 2.30 11.17
C GLY A 95 -4.37 2.31 12.57
N GLU A 96 -4.69 1.33 13.42
CA GLU A 96 -4.17 1.24 14.80
C GLU A 96 -2.87 0.43 14.88
N ASP A 97 -2.77 -0.61 14.05
CA ASP A 97 -1.62 -1.52 14.03
C ASP A 97 -0.39 -0.91 13.35
N ARG A 98 -0.60 -0.02 12.37
CA ARG A 98 0.49 0.54 11.57
C ARG A 98 0.76 2.00 11.90
N ASN A 99 2.04 2.32 12.11
CA ASN A 99 2.48 3.69 12.38
C ASN A 99 2.30 4.62 11.17
N ASP A 100 2.32 4.06 9.95
CA ASP A 100 2.13 4.87 8.75
C ASP A 100 0.69 5.30 8.52
N LEU A 101 -0.30 4.70 9.16
CA LEU A 101 -1.72 5.00 8.94
C LEU A 101 -2.40 5.70 10.12
N SER A 102 -1.75 5.82 11.27
CA SER A 102 -2.32 6.44 12.47
C SER A 102 -2.61 7.94 12.31
N LEU A 103 -1.93 8.62 11.38
CA LEU A 103 -1.97 10.08 11.20
C LEU A 103 -2.88 10.56 10.07
N VAL A 104 -3.47 9.64 9.30
CA VAL A 104 -4.28 10.00 8.12
C VAL A 104 -5.75 10.14 8.45
N VAL A 105 -6.39 11.12 7.80
CA VAL A 105 -7.81 11.36 7.94
C VAL A 105 -8.53 10.79 6.74
N THR A 106 -9.59 10.02 7.00
CA THR A 106 -10.47 9.50 5.96
C THR A 106 -11.23 10.66 5.31
N SER A 107 -11.21 10.70 3.99
CA SER A 107 -11.99 11.64 3.20
C SER A 107 -12.68 10.88 2.07
N ASP A 108 -13.95 11.19 1.84
CA ASP A 108 -14.69 10.69 0.68
C ASP A 108 -14.44 11.60 -0.52
N TRP A 109 -14.32 11.01 -1.70
CA TRP A 109 -14.23 11.71 -2.99
C TRP A 109 -15.42 11.31 -3.84
N ASP A 110 -16.20 12.28 -4.31
CA ASP A 110 -17.41 12.06 -5.13
C ASP A 110 -17.15 11.27 -6.42
N VAL A 111 -15.90 11.24 -6.85
CA VAL A 111 -15.46 10.60 -8.10
C VAL A 111 -15.15 9.11 -7.90
N LEU A 112 -15.07 8.65 -6.65
CA LEU A 112 -14.82 7.26 -6.31
C LEU A 112 -16.14 6.54 -5.99
N PRO A 113 -16.28 5.26 -6.35
CA PRO A 113 -17.39 4.44 -5.88
C PRO A 113 -17.48 4.40 -4.35
N ASN A 114 -18.70 4.22 -3.83
CA ASN A 114 -18.96 4.24 -2.39
C ASN A 114 -18.16 3.21 -1.58
N TRP A 115 -17.71 2.12 -2.20
CA TRP A 115 -16.90 1.07 -1.57
C TRP A 115 -15.42 1.45 -1.39
N LEU A 116 -14.95 2.56 -1.97
CA LEU A 116 -13.60 3.08 -1.79
C LEU A 116 -13.58 4.29 -0.85
N ALA A 117 -12.50 4.39 -0.08
CA ALA A 117 -12.15 5.58 0.69
C ALA A 117 -10.70 5.96 0.41
N VAL A 118 -10.40 7.25 0.52
CA VAL A 118 -9.01 7.74 0.50
C VAL A 118 -8.67 8.31 1.85
N LEU A 119 -7.54 7.86 2.40
CA LEU A 119 -6.98 8.35 3.65
C LEU A 119 -5.75 9.17 3.30
N SER A 120 -5.69 10.42 3.77
CA SER A 120 -4.54 11.28 3.51
C SER A 120 -4.36 12.32 4.59
N GLU A 121 -3.12 12.80 4.74
CA GLU A 121 -2.80 13.92 5.62
C GLU A 121 -3.43 15.23 5.13
N SER A 122 -3.69 15.35 3.83
CA SER A 122 -4.30 16.53 3.24
C SER A 122 -5.07 16.19 1.97
N LYS A 123 -6.21 16.87 1.77
CA LYS A 123 -6.95 16.80 0.50
C LYS A 123 -6.10 17.22 -0.71
N GLU A 124 -5.13 18.13 -0.52
CA GLU A 124 -4.21 18.53 -1.60
C GLU A 124 -3.33 17.37 -2.06
N ILE A 125 -2.80 16.58 -1.12
CA ILE A 125 -2.01 15.38 -1.41
C ILE A 125 -2.87 14.35 -2.15
N GLY A 126 -4.09 14.12 -1.67
CA GLY A 126 -5.03 13.20 -2.33
C GLY A 126 -5.28 13.55 -3.80
N ASN A 127 -5.46 14.83 -4.12
CA ASN A 127 -5.68 15.28 -5.51
C ASN A 127 -4.44 15.16 -6.40
N ILE A 128 -3.24 15.28 -5.83
CA ILE A 128 -1.99 15.11 -6.57
C ILE A 128 -1.73 13.63 -6.87
N VAL A 129 -2.02 12.74 -5.93
CA VAL A 129 -1.72 11.30 -6.02
C VAL A 129 -2.77 10.55 -6.83
N LEU A 130 -4.05 10.89 -6.68
CA LEU A 130 -5.16 10.20 -7.34
C LEU A 130 -5.29 10.63 -8.80
N ILE A 131 -4.51 9.99 -9.67
CA ILE A 131 -4.60 10.20 -11.13
C ILE A 131 -5.77 9.42 -11.75
N LYS A 132 -6.28 9.92 -12.88
CA LYS A 132 -7.38 9.29 -13.63
C LYS A 132 -7.11 7.82 -13.97
N GLU A 133 -5.88 7.50 -14.38
CA GLU A 133 -5.50 6.15 -14.77
C GLU A 133 -5.51 5.16 -13.59
N SER A 134 -4.95 5.54 -12.43
CA SER A 134 -4.96 4.67 -11.24
C SER A 134 -6.37 4.47 -10.73
N ARG A 135 -7.20 5.52 -10.73
CA ARG A 135 -8.61 5.45 -10.40
C ARG A 135 -9.36 4.44 -11.28
N GLU A 136 -9.24 4.57 -12.60
CA GLU A 136 -9.94 3.68 -13.55
C GLU A 136 -9.47 2.23 -13.42
N ALA A 137 -8.16 2.01 -13.25
CA ALA A 137 -7.62 0.68 -13.05
C ALA A 137 -8.12 0.02 -11.75
N VAL A 138 -8.22 0.80 -10.66
CA VAL A 138 -8.77 0.31 -9.39
C VAL A 138 -10.24 -0.04 -9.49
N VAL A 139 -11.05 0.80 -10.15
CA VAL A 139 -12.49 0.54 -10.33
C VAL A 139 -12.73 -0.75 -11.13
N VAL A 140 -11.88 -1.05 -12.12
CA VAL A 140 -11.95 -2.32 -12.88
C VAL A 140 -11.61 -3.53 -12.02
N CYS A 141 -10.79 -3.38 -10.99
CA CYS A 141 -10.36 -4.49 -10.13
C CYS A 141 -11.36 -4.82 -9.03
N GLN A 142 -12.27 -3.89 -8.68
CA GLN A 142 -13.32 -4.09 -7.68
C GLN A 142 -12.78 -4.79 -6.41
N ASP A 143 -13.28 -5.99 -6.12
CA ASP A 143 -13.03 -6.76 -4.90
C ASP A 143 -11.60 -7.35 -4.80
N ILE A 144 -10.82 -7.27 -5.88
CA ILE A 144 -9.41 -7.69 -5.89
C ILE A 144 -8.55 -6.71 -5.09
N LEU A 145 -8.91 -5.41 -5.07
CA LEU A 145 -8.13 -4.42 -4.33
C LEU A 145 -8.49 -4.44 -2.85
N GLU A 146 -7.48 -4.64 -2.00
CA GLU A 146 -7.60 -4.40 -0.56
C GLU A 146 -7.17 -2.98 -0.23
N CYS A 147 -5.91 -2.64 -0.53
CA CYS A 147 -5.39 -1.28 -0.34
C CYS A 147 -4.27 -0.92 -1.33
N LEU A 148 -4.08 0.38 -1.49
CA LEU A 148 -2.94 0.98 -2.17
C LEU A 148 -2.41 2.12 -1.30
N ILE A 149 -1.24 1.92 -0.70
CA ILE A 149 -0.63 2.82 0.27
C ILE A 149 0.62 3.45 -0.34
N VAL A 150 0.81 4.74 -0.08
CA VAL A 150 2.02 5.50 -0.38
C VAL A 150 2.46 6.17 0.91
N SER A 151 3.63 5.79 1.43
CA SER A 151 4.12 6.29 2.72
C SER A 151 5.63 6.44 2.76
N ASP A 152 6.10 7.42 3.53
CA ASP A 152 7.51 7.60 3.90
C ASP A 152 7.83 7.18 5.35
N GLN A 153 6.82 6.82 6.15
CA GLN A 153 6.97 6.44 7.56
C GLN A 153 7.22 4.94 7.72
N PRO A 154 7.87 4.44 8.79
CA PRO A 154 7.97 3.00 9.04
C PRO A 154 6.59 2.35 9.24
N ILE A 155 6.47 1.05 8.95
CA ILE A 155 5.22 0.29 9.20
C ILE A 155 5.06 0.09 10.71
N ASP A 156 6.12 -0.40 11.35
CA ASP A 156 6.12 -0.69 12.78
C ASP A 156 6.28 0.59 13.61
N LYS A 157 5.56 0.65 14.73
CA LYS A 157 5.74 1.70 15.74
C LYS A 157 7.12 1.54 16.39
N PRO A 158 7.86 2.64 16.63
CA PRO A 158 9.13 2.55 17.33
C PRO A 158 8.90 1.94 18.72
N SER A 159 9.61 0.85 19.03
CA SER A 159 9.58 0.25 20.36
C SER A 159 10.51 1.02 21.30
N PRO A 160 10.09 1.38 22.52
CA PRO A 160 10.93 2.09 23.49
C PRO A 160 12.16 1.28 23.93
N TYR A 161 12.20 -0.02 23.65
CA TYR A 161 13.30 -0.93 24.01
C TYR A 161 14.35 -1.12 22.91
N ILE A 162 14.09 -0.61 21.70
CA ILE A 162 15.04 -0.65 20.59
C ILE A 162 15.75 0.71 20.58
N VAL A 163 17.08 0.70 20.69
CA VAL A 163 17.94 1.90 20.55
C VAL A 163 17.42 2.72 19.37
N PRO A 164 17.25 4.06 19.48
CA PRO A 164 16.74 4.90 18.41
C PRO A 164 17.78 4.99 17.30
N SER A 165 17.93 3.91 16.54
CA SER A 165 18.39 4.02 15.18
C SER A 165 17.23 4.65 14.45
N PRO A 166 17.40 5.83 13.83
CA PRO A 166 16.37 6.36 12.95
C PRO A 166 16.22 5.32 11.83
N LEU A 167 15.21 4.47 11.93
CA LEU A 167 14.83 3.59 10.84
C LEU A 167 14.73 4.49 9.62
N PRO A 168 15.50 4.22 8.55
CA PRO A 168 15.55 5.14 7.43
C PRO A 168 14.13 5.27 6.90
N LYS A 169 13.55 6.48 7.03
CA LYS A 169 12.22 6.84 6.51
C LYS A 169 12.27 6.73 4.99
N LYS A 170 12.06 5.51 4.50
CA LYS A 170 12.11 5.15 3.09
C LYS A 170 10.73 5.24 2.53
N LYS A 171 10.63 5.97 1.42
CA LYS A 171 9.42 6.02 0.62
C LYS A 171 9.13 4.64 0.08
N ARG A 172 7.89 4.21 0.25
CA ARG A 172 7.37 2.97 -0.29
C ARG A 172 5.98 3.20 -0.85
N LEU A 173 5.66 2.41 -1.85
CA LEU A 173 4.31 2.19 -2.30
C LEU A 173 3.99 0.72 -2.03
N THR A 174 2.91 0.45 -1.32
CA THR A 174 2.44 -0.91 -1.02
C THR A 174 1.09 -1.11 -1.70
N LEU A 175 0.98 -2.17 -2.50
CA LEU A 175 -0.27 -2.63 -3.09
C LEU A 175 -0.61 -3.98 -2.47
N GLU A 176 -1.78 -4.08 -1.86
CA GLU A 176 -2.32 -5.31 -1.30
C GLU A 176 -3.54 -5.71 -2.11
N VAL A 177 -3.50 -6.93 -2.64
CA VAL A 177 -4.56 -7.48 -3.48
C VAL A 177 -4.92 -8.88 -3.03
N ASN A 178 -6.21 -9.13 -3.09
CA ASN A 178 -6.77 -10.45 -2.95
C ASN A 178 -6.82 -11.12 -4.32
N ILE A 179 -6.26 -12.32 -4.45
CA ILE A 179 -6.25 -13.14 -5.65
C ILE A 179 -7.31 -14.23 -5.48
N PRO A 180 -8.55 -14.00 -5.93
CA PRO A 180 -9.53 -15.06 -6.03
C PRO A 180 -9.08 -16.12 -7.06
N PRO A 181 -9.52 -17.39 -6.89
CA PRO A 181 -9.17 -18.47 -7.82
C PRO A 181 -9.63 -18.21 -9.26
N ASP A 182 -10.66 -17.37 -9.45
CA ASP A 182 -11.20 -16.95 -10.76
C ASP A 182 -10.81 -15.50 -11.12
N THR A 183 -9.59 -15.07 -10.76
CA THR A 183 -9.15 -13.72 -11.08
C THR A 183 -9.09 -13.52 -12.60
N ALA A 184 -9.87 -12.56 -13.11
CA ALA A 184 -9.86 -12.19 -14.51
C ALA A 184 -8.42 -11.89 -15.00
N PRO A 185 -7.88 -12.63 -15.98
CA PRO A 185 -6.47 -12.56 -16.37
C PRO A 185 -6.03 -11.17 -16.88
N ASN A 186 -6.99 -10.30 -17.17
CA ASN A 186 -6.78 -8.97 -17.74
C ASN A 186 -6.82 -7.82 -16.72
N ALA A 187 -7.32 -8.02 -15.50
CA ALA A 187 -7.46 -6.96 -14.50
C ALA A 187 -6.13 -6.66 -13.79
N MET A 188 -5.46 -7.69 -13.30
CA MET A 188 -4.20 -7.56 -12.57
C MET A 188 -3.08 -6.87 -13.37
N PRO A 189 -2.83 -7.21 -14.65
CA PRO A 189 -1.81 -6.52 -15.44
C PRO A 189 -2.11 -5.03 -15.65
N LYS A 190 -3.39 -4.65 -15.75
CA LYS A 190 -3.81 -3.24 -15.87
C LYS A 190 -3.57 -2.48 -14.56
N LEU A 191 -3.90 -3.08 -13.42
CA LEU A 191 -3.63 -2.49 -12.10
C LEU A 191 -2.14 -2.28 -11.87
N LEU A 192 -1.33 -3.32 -12.11
CA LEU A 192 0.11 -3.22 -11.97
C LEU A 192 0.70 -2.14 -12.88
N ARG A 193 0.23 -2.05 -14.14
CA ARG A 193 0.67 -0.99 -15.05
C ARG A 193 0.31 0.39 -14.52
N ALA A 194 -0.90 0.58 -14.01
CA ALA A 194 -1.35 1.85 -13.46
C ALA A 194 -0.58 2.24 -12.19
N VAL A 195 -0.30 1.29 -11.30
CA VAL A 195 0.51 1.51 -10.10
C VAL A 195 1.95 1.86 -10.46
N MET A 196 2.54 1.20 -11.45
CA MET A 196 3.88 1.54 -11.91
C MET A 196 3.94 2.94 -12.54
N ARG A 197 2.90 3.35 -13.27
CA ARG A 197 2.77 4.72 -13.79
C ARG A 197 2.52 5.74 -12.68
N LEU A 198 1.82 5.35 -11.62
CA LEU A 198 1.66 6.18 -10.43
C LEU A 198 3.03 6.49 -9.82
N VAL A 199 3.94 5.52 -9.74
CA VAL A 199 5.32 5.79 -9.28
C VAL A 199 6.02 6.83 -10.16
N ASP A 200 5.91 6.70 -11.49
CA ASP A 200 6.47 7.68 -12.42
C ASP A 200 5.85 9.08 -12.21
N HIS A 201 4.54 9.16 -11.99
CA HIS A 201 3.83 10.41 -11.68
C HIS A 201 4.28 11.03 -10.34
N LEU A 202 4.42 10.22 -9.28
CA LEU A 202 4.85 10.70 -7.96
C LEU A 202 6.24 11.32 -8.02
N THR A 203 7.18 10.69 -8.72
CA THR A 203 8.54 11.23 -8.88
C THR A 203 8.60 12.51 -9.72
N ALA A 204 7.62 12.72 -10.62
CA ALA A 204 7.57 13.89 -11.49
C ALA A 204 6.82 15.08 -10.88
N VAL A 205 5.64 14.84 -10.30
CA VAL A 205 4.65 15.89 -10.01
C VAL A 205 4.43 16.11 -8.53
N ALA A 206 4.64 15.10 -7.69
CA ALA A 206 4.16 15.14 -6.32
C ALA A 206 5.08 15.91 -5.36
N HIS A 207 5.25 17.19 -5.66
CA HIS A 207 5.88 18.20 -4.83
C HIS A 207 4.77 18.99 -4.14
N SER A 208 4.51 18.68 -2.87
CA SER A 208 3.52 19.42 -2.08
C SER A 208 4.01 20.83 -1.78
N ARG A 209 3.08 21.79 -1.68
CA ARG A 209 3.41 23.16 -1.29
C ARG A 209 4.09 23.19 0.09
N PRO A 210 5.01 24.14 0.33
CA PRO A 210 5.73 24.24 1.61
C PRO A 210 4.77 24.42 2.81
N THR A 211 3.59 25.01 2.60
CA THR A 211 2.56 25.16 3.64
C THR A 211 2.00 23.82 4.11
N VAL A 212 1.74 22.89 3.19
CA VAL A 212 1.21 21.55 3.51
C VAL A 212 2.29 20.72 4.19
N LEU A 213 3.51 20.75 3.66
CA LEU A 213 4.65 20.05 4.26
C LEU A 213 4.93 20.50 5.70
N ARG A 214 4.80 21.80 5.99
CA ARG A 214 4.95 22.33 7.36
C ARG A 214 3.86 21.82 8.30
N LYS A 215 2.59 21.77 7.84
CA LYS A 215 1.47 21.25 8.64
C LYS A 215 1.64 19.76 8.94
N SER A 216 1.89 18.95 7.89
CA SER A 216 2.18 17.52 8.03
C SER A 216 3.35 17.27 8.98
N LYS A 217 4.44 18.05 8.85
CA LYS A 217 5.61 17.92 9.73
C LYS A 217 5.28 18.27 11.18
N ALA A 218 4.51 19.33 11.42
CA ALA A 218 4.12 19.72 12.77
C ALA A 218 3.26 18.64 13.46
N VAL A 219 2.27 18.08 12.75
CA VAL A 219 1.43 16.98 13.27
C VAL A 219 2.29 15.74 13.58
N ARG A 220 3.24 15.40 12.70
CA ARG A 220 4.16 14.28 12.93
C ARG A 220 5.10 14.52 14.12
N GLU A 221 5.61 15.73 14.31
CA GLU A 221 6.46 16.10 15.45
C GLU A 221 5.71 16.12 16.79
N GLU A 222 4.39 16.33 16.77
CA GLU A 222 3.55 16.23 17.97
C GLU A 222 3.33 14.77 18.39
N GLU A 223 3.07 13.89 17.42
CA GLU A 223 2.96 12.44 17.65
C GLU A 223 4.27 11.84 18.15
N ASP A 224 5.40 12.20 17.51
CA ASP A 224 6.74 11.73 17.90
C ASP A 224 7.12 12.14 19.35
N LYS A 225 6.43 13.11 19.98
CA LYS A 225 6.64 13.49 21.39
C LYS A 225 5.74 12.75 22.37
N THR A 226 4.66 12.16 21.88
CA THR A 226 3.66 11.47 22.69
C THR A 226 4.01 9.99 22.89
N LEU A 227 4.87 9.46 22.00
CA LEU A 227 5.55 8.16 22.09
C LEU A 227 6.78 8.21 23.00
#